data_AF-I4DJQ7-F1
#
_entry.id   AF-I4DJQ7-F1
#
_cell.length_a   1.000
_cell.length_b   1.000
_cell.length_c   1.000
_cell.angle_alpha   90.00
_cell.angle_beta   90.00
_cell.angle_gamma   90.00
#
_symmetry.space_group_name_H-M   'P 1'
#
loop_
_entity.id
_entity.type
_entity.pdbx_description
1 polymer ?
#
loop_
_entity_poly.entity_id
_entity_poly.type
_entity_poly.pdbx_seq_one_letter_code
_entity_poly.pdbx_strand_id
1 'polypeptide(L)'
;MAKAKVGKKATGVAMELPECPVCFETMSAPIFQCQSGHSLCNSCTKNLCPSICPMCRQAMTQMRNLTLEDIIAKANVPCPNKSFGCVYTMVTQEVDDHLKECIFRVMTCPLGAVFGKCSWTGNLKEIMNHFKERHPQNCNVNMETGVELSNVSIHEDERFLYLIQQGNLLFIVTMKIDTLQKVVYWVVQHIGSKNLHNSIFMKFTLQVSKIPEGK
;
A
#
# COMPACT_ATOMS: atom_id res chain seq x y z
N MET A 1 -22.27 11.51 1.60
CA MET A 1 -22.43 10.05 1.46
C MET A 1 -21.76 9.61 0.16
N ALA A 2 -20.46 9.32 0.20
CA ALA A 2 -19.81 8.66 -0.93
C ALA A 2 -20.13 7.17 -0.81
N LYS A 3 -21.05 6.69 -1.66
CA LYS A 3 -21.16 5.26 -1.92
C LYS A 3 -19.80 4.86 -2.47
N ALA A 4 -18.99 4.16 -1.67
CA ALA A 4 -17.97 3.29 -2.22
C ALA A 4 -18.67 2.56 -3.37
N LYS A 5 -18.15 2.67 -4.60
CA LYS A 5 -18.57 1.72 -5.63
C LYS A 5 -18.38 0.37 -4.94
N VAL A 6 -19.50 -0.31 -4.70
CA VAL A 6 -19.52 -1.68 -4.22
C VAL A 6 -18.80 -2.44 -5.33
N GLY A 7 -17.47 -2.49 -5.19
CA GLY A 7 -16.55 -3.14 -6.11
C GLY A 7 -16.82 -4.60 -5.91
N LYS A 8 -17.76 -5.07 -6.72
CA LYS A 8 -18.20 -6.44 -6.96
C LYS A 8 -17.63 -7.43 -5.94
N LYS A 9 -18.47 -7.90 -5.02
CA LYS A 9 -18.38 -9.31 -4.61
C LYS A 9 -18.49 -10.12 -5.90
N ALA A 10 -17.36 -10.40 -6.55
CA ALA A 10 -17.36 -11.26 -7.72
C ALA A 10 -17.75 -12.64 -7.18
N THR A 11 -18.95 -13.09 -7.53
CA THR A 11 -19.49 -14.43 -7.27
C THR A 11 -18.80 -15.51 -8.13
N GLY A 12 -17.58 -15.25 -8.57
CA GLY A 12 -16.76 -16.18 -9.32
C GLY A 12 -15.99 -17.09 -8.37
N VAL A 13 -15.85 -18.36 -8.73
CA VAL A 13 -14.94 -19.28 -8.07
C VAL A 13 -13.54 -18.66 -8.12
N ALA A 14 -12.94 -18.41 -6.96
CA ALA A 14 -11.57 -17.94 -6.86
C ALA A 14 -10.65 -18.99 -7.49
N MET A 15 -9.82 -18.57 -8.44
CA MET A 15 -8.89 -19.44 -9.14
C MET A 15 -7.51 -19.34 -8.49
N GLU A 16 -6.87 -20.49 -8.30
CA GLU A 16 -5.44 -20.52 -8.02
C GLU A 16 -4.67 -20.34 -9.33
N LEU A 17 -3.75 -19.37 -9.35
CA LEU A 17 -2.95 -19.09 -10.53
C LEU A 17 -1.90 -20.20 -10.72
N PRO A 18 -1.56 -20.53 -11.97
CA PRO A 18 -0.60 -21.58 -12.25
C PRO A 18 0.81 -21.16 -11.80
N GLU A 19 1.51 -22.07 -11.12
CA GLU A 19 2.87 -21.87 -10.63
C GLU A 19 3.92 -22.37 -11.63
N CYS A 20 5.09 -21.73 -11.63
CA CYS A 20 6.21 -22.20 -12.43
C CYS A 20 6.78 -23.49 -11.81
N PRO A 21 6.96 -24.58 -12.57
CA PRO A 21 7.43 -25.86 -12.02
C PRO A 21 8.90 -25.85 -11.59
N VAL A 22 9.60 -24.73 -11.75
CA VAL A 22 11.02 -24.57 -11.39
C VAL A 22 11.19 -23.76 -10.11
N CYS A 23 10.57 -22.58 -10.03
CA CYS A 23 10.70 -21.70 -8.87
C CYS A 23 9.49 -21.74 -7.93
N PHE A 24 8.41 -22.42 -8.31
CA PHE A 24 7.14 -22.50 -7.57
C PHE A 24 6.46 -21.15 -7.33
N GLU A 25 6.94 -20.09 -7.98
CA GLU A 25 6.29 -18.79 -7.97
C GLU A 25 5.12 -18.78 -8.95
N THR A 26 4.06 -18.02 -8.61
CA THR A 26 2.95 -17.75 -9.52
C THR A 26 3.46 -17.19 -10.84
N MET A 27 3.05 -17.79 -11.96
CA MET A 27 3.45 -17.33 -13.27
C MET A 27 2.81 -15.99 -13.62
N SER A 28 3.58 -15.12 -14.25
CA SER A 28 3.13 -13.85 -14.82
C SER A 28 3.80 -13.63 -16.17
N ALA A 29 3.18 -12.80 -17.00
CA ALA A 29 3.71 -12.50 -18.33
C ALA A 29 5.11 -11.83 -18.24
N PRO A 30 6.07 -12.19 -19.12
CA PRO A 30 5.94 -13.16 -20.21
C PRO A 30 6.16 -14.63 -19.76
N ILE A 31 5.40 -15.55 -20.35
CA ILE A 31 5.50 -17.00 -20.09
C ILE A 31 5.94 -17.70 -21.38
N PHE A 32 6.98 -18.53 -21.33
CA PHE A 32 7.56 -19.17 -22.51
C PHE A 32 7.30 -20.67 -22.55
N GLN A 33 7.25 -21.24 -23.75
CA GLN A 33 6.99 -22.66 -23.96
C GLN A 33 8.17 -23.40 -24.58
N CYS A 34 8.34 -24.67 -24.20
CA CYS A 34 9.17 -25.60 -24.96
C CYS A 34 8.44 -26.11 -26.21
N GLN A 35 9.15 -26.84 -27.08
CA GLN A 35 8.57 -27.44 -28.29
C GLN A 35 7.36 -28.36 -28.04
N SER A 36 7.27 -28.97 -26.84
CA SER A 36 6.14 -29.81 -26.43
C SER A 36 5.02 -29.05 -25.70
N GLY A 37 5.14 -27.73 -25.51
CA GLY A 37 4.10 -26.89 -24.92
C GLY A 37 4.19 -26.64 -23.40
N HIS A 38 5.15 -27.23 -22.68
CA HIS A 38 5.35 -26.95 -21.24
C HIS A 38 5.77 -25.50 -21.02
N SER A 39 5.13 -24.83 -20.07
CA SER A 39 5.30 -23.40 -19.81
C SER A 39 6.23 -23.14 -18.62
N LEU A 40 7.10 -22.14 -18.74
CA LEU A 40 7.97 -21.64 -17.67
C LEU A 40 7.88 -20.11 -17.58
N CYS A 41 8.09 -19.56 -16.38
CA CYS A 41 8.17 -18.11 -16.22
C CYS A 41 9.42 -17.53 -16.90
N ASN A 42 9.40 -16.21 -17.14
CA ASN A 42 10.48 -15.47 -17.78
C ASN A 42 11.85 -15.68 -17.11
N SER A 43 11.91 -15.57 -15.78
CA SER A 43 13.17 -15.68 -15.02
C SER A 43 13.78 -17.07 -15.14
N CYS A 44 12.98 -18.12 -14.92
CA CYS A 44 13.45 -19.49 -15.07
C CYS A 44 13.87 -19.78 -16.51
N THR A 45 13.13 -19.33 -17.52
CA THR A 45 13.47 -19.54 -18.94
C THR A 45 14.84 -18.92 -19.28
N LYS A 46 15.12 -17.70 -18.81
CA LYS A 46 16.40 -17.01 -19.05
C LYS A 46 17.59 -17.66 -18.35
N ASN A 47 17.35 -18.30 -17.21
CA ASN A 47 18.41 -18.91 -16.40
C ASN A 47 18.73 -20.36 -16.82
N LEU A 48 18.03 -20.93 -17.81
CA LEU A 48 18.31 -22.28 -18.31
C LEU A 48 19.58 -22.31 -19.16
N CYS A 49 20.55 -23.12 -18.74
CA CYS A 49 21.75 -23.45 -19.50
C CYS A 49 22.05 -24.96 -19.37
N PRO A 50 21.93 -25.76 -20.45
CA PRO A 50 21.43 -25.39 -21.79
C PRO A 50 19.94 -25.00 -21.77
N SER A 51 19.46 -24.33 -22.82
CA SER A 51 18.06 -23.89 -22.96
C SER A 51 17.10 -25.06 -23.23
N ILE A 52 16.92 -25.92 -22.24
CA ILE A 52 16.19 -27.18 -22.31
C ILE A 52 15.11 -27.20 -21.22
N CYS A 53 13.93 -27.70 -21.57
CA CYS A 53 12.81 -27.84 -20.65
C CYS A 53 13.14 -28.84 -19.53
N PRO A 54 13.02 -28.45 -18.24
CA PRO A 54 13.32 -29.34 -17.12
C PRO A 54 12.30 -30.48 -16.97
N MET A 55 11.10 -30.33 -17.56
CA MET A 55 10.04 -31.35 -17.46
C MET A 55 10.16 -32.46 -18.51
N CYS A 56 10.51 -32.11 -19.76
CA CYS A 56 10.45 -33.03 -20.90
C CYS A 56 11.74 -33.11 -21.73
N ARG A 57 12.77 -32.35 -21.35
CA ARG A 57 14.08 -32.31 -22.00
C ARG A 57 14.08 -31.85 -23.47
N GLN A 58 12.96 -31.31 -23.98
CA GLN A 58 12.91 -30.65 -25.29
C GLN A 58 13.46 -29.22 -25.25
N ALA A 59 13.87 -28.70 -26.41
CA ALA A 59 14.38 -27.34 -26.51
C ALA A 59 13.34 -26.31 -26.04
N MET A 60 13.79 -25.36 -25.21
CA MET A 60 13.00 -24.17 -24.92
C MET A 60 12.94 -23.28 -26.16
N THR A 61 11.77 -22.71 -26.43
CA THR A 61 11.57 -21.81 -27.55
C THR A 61 11.47 -20.35 -27.07
N GLN A 62 11.51 -19.41 -28.00
CA GLN A 62 11.20 -18.00 -27.73
C GLN A 62 9.69 -17.70 -27.85
N MET A 63 8.84 -18.72 -28.06
CA MET A 63 7.40 -18.58 -28.19
C MET A 63 6.76 -18.33 -26.83
N ARG A 64 5.93 -17.29 -26.75
CA ARG A 64 5.15 -16.95 -25.56
C ARG A 64 3.80 -17.66 -25.53
N ASN A 65 3.38 -18.11 -24.35
CA ASN A 65 2.05 -18.65 -24.10
C ASN A 65 1.05 -17.52 -23.85
N LEU A 66 0.69 -16.78 -24.90
CA LEU A 66 -0.22 -15.63 -24.80
C LEU A 66 -1.61 -16.02 -24.24
N THR A 67 -2.07 -17.24 -24.52
CA THR A 67 -3.34 -17.76 -23.99
C THR A 67 -3.28 -17.90 -22.47
N LEU A 68 -2.20 -18.48 -21.92
CA LEU A 68 -2.03 -18.60 -20.48
C LEU A 68 -1.87 -17.24 -19.81
N GLU A 69 -1.13 -16.33 -20.44
CA GLU A 69 -0.99 -14.95 -19.98
C GLU A 69 -2.36 -14.24 -19.91
N ASP A 70 -3.23 -14.41 -20.91
CA ASP A 70 -4.58 -13.82 -20.94
C ASP A 70 -5.51 -14.42 -19.88
N ILE A 71 -5.45 -15.74 -19.67
CA ILE A 71 -6.18 -16.42 -18.60
C ILE A 71 -5.76 -15.86 -17.23
N ILE A 72 -4.46 -15.75 -16.97
CA ILE A 72 -3.94 -15.20 -15.70
C ILE A 72 -4.39 -13.75 -15.53
N ALA A 73 -4.32 -12.94 -16.58
CA ALA A 73 -4.68 -11.52 -16.52
C ALA A 73 -6.17 -11.30 -16.16
N LYS A 74 -7.05 -12.24 -16.58
CA LYS A 74 -8.50 -12.16 -16.37
C LYS A 74 -9.01 -13.01 -15.20
N ALA A 75 -8.14 -13.80 -14.56
CA ALA A 75 -8.51 -14.66 -13.45
C ALA A 75 -8.99 -13.83 -12.25
N ASN A 76 -10.01 -14.33 -11.56
CA ASN A 76 -10.43 -13.80 -10.26
C ASN A 76 -9.62 -14.50 -9.17
N VAL A 77 -8.82 -13.72 -8.46
CA VAL A 77 -7.90 -14.22 -7.43
C VAL A 77 -8.26 -13.62 -6.06
N PRO A 78 -8.07 -14.38 -4.97
CA PRO A 78 -8.26 -13.85 -3.64
C PRO A 78 -7.17 -12.83 -3.31
N CYS A 79 -7.46 -11.88 -2.42
CA CYS A 79 -6.43 -11.00 -1.86
C CYS A 79 -5.28 -11.83 -1.24
N PRO A 80 -4.00 -11.48 -1.48
CA PRO A 80 -2.87 -12.10 -0.80
C PRO A 80 -2.96 -12.06 0.74
N ASN A 81 -3.65 -11.06 1.29
CA ASN A 81 -3.89 -10.93 2.74
C ASN A 81 -5.12 -11.72 3.24
N LYS A 82 -5.58 -12.74 2.50
CA LYS A 82 -6.73 -13.58 2.89
C LYS A 82 -6.49 -14.29 4.23
N SER A 83 -5.28 -14.77 4.47
CA SER A 83 -4.86 -15.37 5.74
C SER A 83 -4.97 -14.39 6.93
N PHE A 84 -4.81 -13.09 6.67
CA PHE A 84 -4.97 -12.04 7.67
C PHE A 84 -6.42 -11.55 7.82
N GLY A 85 -7.36 -12.12 7.07
CA GLY A 85 -8.80 -11.82 7.17
C GLY A 85 -9.38 -11.02 6.00
N CYS A 86 -8.62 -10.76 4.93
CA CYS A 86 -9.18 -10.13 3.75
C CYS A 86 -10.11 -11.09 2.99
N VAL A 87 -11.37 -10.71 2.79
CA VAL A 87 -12.38 -11.54 2.11
C VAL A 87 -12.58 -11.18 0.64
N TYR A 88 -11.83 -10.20 0.12
CA TYR A 88 -11.99 -9.74 -1.25
C TYR A 88 -11.40 -10.72 -2.26
N THR A 89 -12.10 -10.86 -3.38
CA THR A 89 -11.65 -11.54 -4.61
C THR A 89 -11.85 -10.55 -5.75
N MET A 90 -10.85 -10.42 -6.62
CA MET A 90 -10.79 -9.41 -7.68
C MET A 90 -10.05 -9.97 -8.89
N VAL A 91 -10.13 -9.30 -10.04
CA VAL A 91 -9.31 -9.70 -11.19
C VAL A 91 -7.83 -9.41 -10.91
N THR A 92 -6.93 -10.22 -11.45
CA THR A 92 -5.47 -10.12 -11.21
C THR A 92 -4.93 -8.70 -11.42
N GLN A 93 -5.43 -7.98 -12.42
CA GLN A 93 -5.03 -6.59 -12.73
C GLN A 93 -5.41 -5.56 -11.65
N GLU A 94 -6.41 -5.86 -10.82
CA GLU A 94 -6.91 -4.97 -9.76
C GLU A 94 -6.23 -5.24 -8.40
N VAL A 95 -5.46 -6.33 -8.28
CA VAL A 95 -4.85 -6.75 -7.00
C VAL A 95 -3.96 -5.65 -6.42
N ASP A 96 -3.09 -5.03 -7.22
CA ASP A 96 -2.18 -3.98 -6.75
C ASP A 96 -2.93 -2.76 -6.22
N ASP A 97 -4.02 -2.37 -6.88
CA ASP A 97 -4.86 -1.27 -6.43
C ASP A 97 -5.63 -1.62 -5.16
N HIS A 98 -6.11 -2.86 -5.03
CA HIS A 98 -6.69 -3.35 -3.78
C HIS A 98 -5.66 -3.36 -2.64
N LEU A 99 -4.43 -3.83 -2.86
CA LEU A 99 -3.38 -3.86 -1.83
C LEU A 99 -3.02 -2.45 -1.31
N LYS A 100 -3.22 -1.40 -2.13
CA LYS A 100 -3.11 0.01 -1.70
C LYS A 100 -4.26 0.46 -0.77
N GLU A 101 -5.34 -0.30 -0.64
CA GLU A 101 -6.47 -0.01 0.26
C GLU A 101 -6.71 -1.10 1.31
N CYS A 102 -6.07 -2.25 1.15
CA CYS A 102 -6.33 -3.40 1.97
C CYS A 102 -5.99 -3.09 3.43
N ILE A 103 -7.00 -3.03 4.30
CA ILE A 103 -6.81 -2.80 5.75
C ILE A 103 -6.00 -3.91 6.44
N PHE A 104 -5.84 -5.06 5.77
CA PHE A 104 -5.04 -6.17 6.24
C PHE A 104 -3.62 -6.17 5.67
N ARG A 105 -3.24 -5.18 4.86
CA ARG A 105 -1.84 -5.05 4.43
C ARG A 105 -0.95 -4.76 5.62
N VAL A 106 0.24 -5.32 5.60
CA VAL A 106 1.29 -5.05 6.57
C VAL A 106 1.99 -3.73 6.21
N MET A 107 2.25 -2.89 7.20
CA MET A 107 3.04 -1.67 7.04
C MET A 107 3.88 -1.38 8.29
N THR A 108 4.94 -0.60 8.12
CA THR A 108 5.76 -0.10 9.23
C THR A 108 5.17 1.19 9.79
N CYS A 109 5.46 1.50 11.05
CA CYS A 109 5.03 2.75 11.67
C CYS A 109 5.61 3.97 10.91
N PRO A 110 4.79 4.96 10.50
CA PRO A 110 5.27 6.17 9.83
C PRO A 110 6.32 6.96 10.63
N LEU A 111 6.21 7.00 11.97
CA LEU A 111 7.22 7.64 12.82
C LEU A 111 8.56 6.87 12.80
N GLY A 112 8.50 5.55 12.62
CA GLY A 112 9.66 4.72 12.38
C GLY A 112 10.31 5.01 11.03
N ALA A 113 9.50 5.02 9.97
CA ALA A 113 9.97 5.26 8.61
C ALA A 113 10.58 6.66 8.42
N VAL A 114 10.03 7.69 9.07
CA VAL A 114 10.46 9.08 8.90
C VAL A 114 11.53 9.50 9.91
N PHE A 115 11.43 9.05 11.17
CA PHE A 115 12.30 9.51 12.26
C PHE A 115 13.18 8.42 12.88
N GLY A 116 13.00 7.15 12.51
CA GLY A 116 13.69 6.03 13.17
C GLY A 116 13.26 5.77 14.61
N LYS A 117 12.15 6.38 15.07
CA LYS A 117 11.73 6.38 16.48
C LYS A 117 10.77 5.24 16.86
N CYS A 118 10.47 4.33 15.93
CA CYS A 118 9.56 3.21 16.16
C CYS A 118 9.90 2.04 15.21
N SER A 119 9.87 0.80 15.71
CA SER A 119 10.13 -0.42 14.93
C SER A 119 8.87 -1.25 14.68
N TRP A 120 7.69 -0.73 15.06
CA TRP A 120 6.44 -1.46 14.89
C TRP A 120 6.13 -1.75 13.43
N THR A 121 5.68 -2.98 13.18
CA THR A 121 5.21 -3.48 11.89
C THR A 121 3.96 -4.32 12.15
N GLY A 122 2.89 -4.06 11.41
CA GLY A 122 1.62 -4.75 11.59
C GLY A 122 0.58 -4.34 10.56
N ASN A 123 -0.64 -4.81 10.75
CA ASN A 123 -1.71 -4.60 9.76
C ASN A 123 -2.22 -3.15 9.83
N LEU A 124 -2.60 -2.56 8.68
CA LEU A 124 -3.13 -1.19 8.64
C LEU A 124 -4.31 -1.00 9.59
N LYS A 125 -5.16 -2.01 9.78
CA LYS A 125 -6.27 -2.00 10.74
C LYS A 125 -5.84 -1.69 12.19
N GLU A 126 -4.61 -2.03 12.57
CA GLU A 126 -4.09 -1.92 13.93
C GLU A 126 -3.33 -0.61 14.19
N ILE A 127 -3.04 0.17 13.14
CA ILE A 127 -2.17 1.36 13.23
C ILE A 127 -2.69 2.40 14.23
N MET A 128 -4.01 2.61 14.30
CA MET A 128 -4.59 3.58 15.22
C MET A 128 -4.45 3.15 16.68
N ASN A 129 -4.60 1.85 16.96
CA ASN A 129 -4.38 1.33 18.31
C ASN A 129 -2.90 1.45 18.69
N HIS A 130 -2.00 1.11 17.76
CA HIS A 130 -0.56 1.31 17.95
C HIS A 130 -0.22 2.76 18.29
N PHE A 131 -0.75 3.74 17.55
CA PHE A 131 -0.52 5.16 17.83
C PHE A 131 -1.09 5.58 19.19
N LYS A 132 -2.29 5.14 19.57
CA LYS A 132 -2.87 5.46 20.89
C LYS A 132 -2.02 4.93 22.04
N GLU A 133 -1.43 3.76 21.89
CA GLU A 133 -0.63 3.12 22.95
C GLU A 133 0.81 3.62 23.01
N ARG A 134 1.46 3.82 21.86
CA ARG A 134 2.91 4.11 21.77
C ARG A 134 3.23 5.55 21.42
N HIS A 135 2.30 6.27 20.79
CA HIS A 135 2.49 7.63 20.28
C HIS A 135 1.25 8.51 20.51
N PRO A 136 0.67 8.57 21.73
CA PRO A 136 -0.59 9.27 21.98
C PRO A 136 -0.56 10.74 21.55
N GLN A 137 0.58 11.40 21.71
CA GLN A 137 0.82 12.78 21.28
C GLN A 137 0.78 12.98 19.75
N ASN A 138 1.00 11.93 18.96
CA ASN A 138 0.98 11.96 17.49
C ASN A 138 -0.36 11.52 16.89
N CYS A 139 -1.39 11.26 17.71
CA CYS A 139 -2.74 10.94 17.22
C CYS A 139 -3.88 11.57 18.05
N ASN A 140 -3.56 12.39 19.06
CA ASN A 140 -4.56 13.07 19.86
C ASN A 140 -5.15 14.26 19.10
N VAL A 141 -6.09 13.97 18.21
CA VAL A 141 -6.76 14.96 17.36
C VAL A 141 -8.25 14.84 17.61
N ASN A 142 -8.85 15.89 18.18
CA ASN A 142 -10.30 15.98 18.32
C ASN A 142 -10.89 16.58 17.04
N MET A 143 -11.94 15.95 16.51
CA MET A 143 -12.66 16.39 15.31
C MET A 143 -13.22 17.82 15.42
N GLU A 144 -13.45 18.30 16.65
CA GLU A 144 -13.95 19.66 16.92
C GLU A 144 -12.84 20.72 17.04
N THR A 145 -11.65 20.35 17.53
CA THR A 145 -10.56 21.31 17.80
C THR A 145 -9.45 21.28 16.74
N GLY A 146 -9.41 20.24 15.89
CA GLY A 146 -8.34 20.06 14.90
C GLY A 146 -7.03 19.58 15.53
N VAL A 147 -5.93 19.69 14.77
CA VAL A 147 -4.58 19.39 15.26
C VAL A 147 -4.03 20.65 15.92
N GLU A 148 -3.92 20.65 17.24
CA GLU A 148 -3.24 21.71 17.97
C GLU A 148 -1.77 21.35 18.15
N LEU A 149 -0.89 22.22 17.64
CA LEU A 149 0.54 22.13 17.88
C LEU A 149 0.92 23.17 18.93
N SER A 150 1.34 22.70 20.10
CA SER A 150 1.91 23.54 21.14
C SER A 150 3.43 23.49 21.10
N ASN A 151 4.08 24.56 21.58
CA ASN A 151 5.54 24.67 21.71
C ASN A 151 6.33 24.50 20.40
N VAL A 152 5.76 24.95 19.29
CA VAL A 152 6.43 24.94 17.98
C VAL A 152 7.51 26.02 17.97
N SER A 153 8.78 25.63 17.92
CA SER A 153 9.89 26.58 17.75
C SER A 153 10.01 26.96 16.28
N ILE A 154 9.97 28.26 15.98
CA ILE A 154 10.28 28.78 14.64
C ILE A 154 11.77 29.11 14.47
N HIS A 155 12.59 28.76 15.47
CA HIS A 155 14.02 29.04 15.50
C HIS A 155 14.88 27.82 15.19
N GLU A 156 14.27 26.63 15.14
CA GLU A 156 14.94 25.37 14.81
C GLU A 156 14.19 24.62 13.71
N ASP A 157 14.94 23.87 12.91
CA ASP A 157 14.38 23.01 11.87
C ASP A 157 13.72 21.78 12.53
N GLU A 158 12.41 21.86 12.69
CA GLU A 158 11.61 20.78 13.29
C GLU A 158 10.69 20.10 12.29
N ARG A 159 10.39 18.82 12.55
CA ARG A 159 9.46 18.03 11.77
C ARG A 159 8.47 17.32 12.67
N PHE A 160 7.20 17.40 12.30
CA PHE A 160 6.10 16.79 13.03
C PHE A 160 5.33 15.84 12.13
N LEU A 161 4.81 14.76 12.71
CA LEU A 161 3.95 13.81 12.03
C LEU A 161 2.78 13.45 12.94
N TYR A 162 1.57 13.54 12.39
CA TYR A 162 0.35 13.15 13.06
C TYR A 162 -0.41 12.13 12.22
N LEU A 163 -1.02 11.17 12.90
CA LEU A 163 -1.96 10.23 12.31
C LEU A 163 -3.37 10.64 12.73
N ILE A 164 -4.23 10.89 11.74
CA ILE A 164 -5.60 11.35 11.94
C ILE A 164 -6.56 10.35 11.34
N GLN A 165 -7.60 10.01 12.08
CA GLN A 165 -8.70 9.19 11.59
C GLN A 165 -9.95 10.05 11.41
N GLN A 166 -10.50 10.09 10.20
CA GLN A 166 -11.77 10.73 9.90
C GLN A 166 -12.73 9.68 9.34
N GLY A 167 -13.68 9.24 10.17
CA GLY A 167 -14.53 8.09 9.85
C GLY A 167 -13.68 6.84 9.59
N ASN A 168 -13.74 6.32 8.37
CA ASN A 168 -12.99 5.12 7.95
C ASN A 168 -11.67 5.46 7.25
N LEU A 169 -11.35 6.74 7.07
CA LEU A 169 -10.16 7.18 6.36
C LEU A 169 -9.06 7.56 7.34
N LEU A 170 -7.83 7.24 6.96
CA LEU A 170 -6.64 7.56 7.71
C LEU A 170 -5.80 8.56 6.92
N PHE A 171 -5.30 9.57 7.62
CA PHE A 171 -4.48 10.63 7.05
C PHE A 171 -3.20 10.80 7.85
N ILE A 172 -2.09 10.99 7.15
CA ILE A 172 -0.83 11.44 7.72
C ILE A 172 -0.75 12.94 7.47
N VAL A 173 -0.60 13.71 8.55
CA VAL A 173 -0.26 15.12 8.47
C VAL A 173 1.21 15.27 8.82
N THR A 174 1.99 15.82 7.91
CA THR A 174 3.40 16.12 8.14
C THR A 174 3.61 17.61 8.08
N MET A 175 4.34 18.15 9.07
CA MET A 175 4.80 19.53 9.08
C MET A 175 6.32 19.57 9.12
N LYS A 176 6.91 20.48 8.37
CA LYS A 176 8.35 20.78 8.39
C LYS A 176 8.52 22.29 8.53
N ILE A 177 9.33 22.69 9.49
CA ILE A 177 9.81 24.07 9.65
C ILE A 177 11.17 24.15 9.00
N ASP A 178 11.35 25.15 8.13
CA ASP A 178 12.60 25.44 7.46
C ASP A 178 12.99 26.88 7.80
N THR A 179 13.90 27.02 8.75
CA THR A 179 14.31 28.31 9.31
C THR A 179 15.18 29.11 8.34
N LEU A 180 15.95 28.41 7.49
CA LEU A 180 16.76 29.01 6.44
C LEU A 180 15.89 29.67 5.37
N GLN A 181 14.84 28.97 4.94
CA GLN A 181 13.90 29.49 3.95
C GLN A 181 12.82 30.39 4.56
N LYS A 182 12.65 30.37 5.89
CA LYS A 182 11.55 31.04 6.62
C LYS A 182 10.18 30.57 6.14
N VAL A 183 10.06 29.28 5.85
CA VAL A 183 8.83 28.65 5.33
C VAL A 183 8.45 27.47 6.21
N VAL A 184 7.16 27.32 6.47
CA VAL A 184 6.58 26.12 7.04
C VAL A 184 5.87 25.36 5.93
N TYR A 185 6.26 24.11 5.75
CA TYR A 185 5.60 23.18 4.84
C TYR A 185 4.64 22.30 5.65
N TRP A 186 3.41 22.14 5.16
CA TRP A 186 2.51 21.12 5.66
C TRP A 186 1.95 20.29 4.51
N VAL A 187 1.79 19.00 4.75
CA VAL A 187 1.25 18.05 3.79
C VAL A 187 0.25 17.15 4.51
N VAL A 188 -0.89 16.92 3.86
CA VAL A 188 -1.87 15.92 4.29
C VAL A 188 -1.94 14.83 3.24
N GLN A 189 -1.66 13.61 3.67
CA GLN A 189 -1.61 12.43 2.81
C GLN A 189 -2.63 11.41 3.28
N HIS A 190 -3.50 10.97 2.37
CA HIS A 190 -4.38 9.83 2.62
C HIS A 190 -3.60 8.52 2.63
N ILE A 191 -3.81 7.67 3.65
CA ILE A 191 -3.29 6.30 3.70
C ILE A 191 -4.26 5.38 2.97
N GLY A 192 -4.12 5.33 1.65
CA GLY A 192 -4.98 4.54 0.77
C GLY A 192 -4.61 4.75 -0.70
N SER A 193 -5.48 4.33 -1.62
CA SER A 193 -5.34 4.54 -3.06
C SER A 193 -5.79 5.94 -3.48
N LYS A 194 -5.32 6.32 -4.66
CA LYS A 194 -5.67 7.60 -5.29
C LYS A 194 -7.13 7.64 -5.78
N ASN A 195 -7.80 6.50 -5.89
CA ASN A 195 -9.15 6.41 -6.48
C ASN A 195 -10.23 7.07 -5.62
N LEU A 196 -9.96 7.32 -4.34
CA LEU A 196 -10.85 8.05 -3.44
C LEU A 196 -10.70 9.59 -3.52
N HIS A 197 -9.64 10.09 -4.18
CA HIS A 197 -9.32 11.53 -4.20
C HIS A 197 -10.40 12.40 -4.84
N ASN A 198 -11.14 11.89 -5.83
CA ASN A 198 -12.22 12.64 -6.49
C ASN A 198 -13.45 12.89 -5.60
N SER A 199 -13.49 12.29 -4.40
CA SER A 199 -14.62 12.41 -3.45
C SER A 199 -14.22 13.01 -2.10
N ILE A 200 -12.95 13.36 -1.89
CA ILE A 200 -12.47 13.96 -0.64
C ILE A 200 -12.17 15.44 -0.88
N PHE A 201 -12.99 16.29 -0.27
CA PHE A 201 -12.69 17.72 -0.16
C PHE A 201 -12.02 17.95 1.20
N MET A 202 -10.78 18.44 1.18
CA MET A 202 -10.07 18.83 2.40
C MET A 202 -10.09 20.35 2.51
N LYS A 203 -10.55 20.86 3.66
CA LYS A 203 -10.44 22.27 4.02
C LYS A 203 -9.40 22.40 5.13
N PHE A 204 -8.43 23.27 4.91
CA PHE A 204 -7.39 23.57 5.88
C PHE A 204 -7.61 24.99 6.42
N THR A 205 -7.58 25.12 7.73
CA THR A 205 -7.57 26.41 8.42
C THR A 205 -6.33 26.44 9.29
N LEU A 206 -5.42 27.37 9.00
CA LEU A 206 -4.28 27.64 9.87
C LEU A 206 -4.61 28.85 10.74
N GLN A 207 -4.54 28.67 12.05
CA GLN A 207 -4.58 29.77 13.02
C GLN A 207 -3.26 29.76 13.77
N VAL A 208 -2.57 30.90 13.76
CA VAL A 208 -1.31 31.09 14.49
C VAL A 208 -1.52 32.17 15.53
N SER A 209 -1.37 31.82 16.79
CA SER A 209 -1.35 32.74 17.91
C SER A 209 0.02 32.74 18.55
N LYS A 210 0.62 33.92 18.74
CA LYS A 210 1.83 34.04 19.56
C LYS A 210 1.45 33.76 21.01
N ILE A 211 2.07 32.75 21.62
CA ILE A 211 1.99 32.58 23.08
C ILE A 211 2.76 33.77 23.65
N PRO A 212 2.13 34.64 24.48
CA PRO A 212 2.86 35.72 25.12
C PRO A 212 4.00 35.11 25.95
N GLU A 213 5.23 35.55 25.69
CA GLU A 213 6.33 35.26 26.61
C GLU A 213 5.91 35.82 27.97
N GLY A 214 5.70 34.92 28.94
CA GLY A 214 5.35 35.31 30.30
C GLY A 214 6.42 36.26 30.84
N LYS A 215 5.98 37.39 31.41
CA LYS A 215 6.80 38.20 32.31
C LYS A 215 7.15 37.40 33.56
#